data_AF-A0A2D5AWD3-F1
#
_entry.id   AF-A0A2D5AWD3-F1
#
_cell.length_a   1.000
_cell.length_b   1.000
_cell.length_c   1.000
_cell.angle_alpha   90.00
_cell.angle_beta   90.00
_cell.angle_gamma   90.00
#
_symmetry.space_group_name_H-M   'P 1'
#
loop_
_entity.id
_entity.type
_entity.pdbx_description
1 polymer ?
#
loop_
_entity_poly.entity_id
_entity_poly.type
_entity_poly.pdbx_seq_one_letter_code
_entity_poly.pdbx_strand_id
1 'polypeptide(L)' 'MASVDVPPRFGANDALRVARLTYGLEARVDELPSYADRNFRLETAEGVYVLKIARLDERDEELDLQ' A
#
# COMPACT_ATOMS: atom_id res chain seq x y z
N MET A 1 -13.41 -24.58 9.22
CA MET A 1 -12.31 -24.08 10.06
C MET A 1 -11.92 -22.73 9.51
N ALA A 2 -12.08 -21.67 10.31
CA ALA A 2 -11.86 -20.29 9.90
C ALA A 2 -10.41 -20.11 9.42
N SER A 3 -10.25 -19.63 8.18
CA SER A 3 -8.99 -19.10 7.69
C SER A 3 -8.61 -17.92 8.59
N VAL A 4 -7.52 -18.08 9.33
CA VAL A 4 -6.90 -16.97 10.05
C VAL A 4 -6.54 -15.93 8.99
N ASP A 5 -7.21 -14.80 9.03
CA ASP A 5 -6.93 -13.64 8.19
C ASP A 5 -5.59 -13.06 8.64
N VAL A 6 -4.51 -13.69 8.19
CA VAL A 6 -3.15 -13.20 8.41
C VAL A 6 -2.98 -12.05 7.42
N PRO A 7 -2.92 -10.79 7.87
CA PRO A 7 -2.72 -9.70 6.94
C PRO A 7 -1.42 -9.96 6.18
N PRO A 8 -1.40 -9.77 4.85
CA PRO A 8 -0.17 -9.90 4.09
C PRO A 8 0.90 -9.02 4.74
N ARG A 9 2.09 -9.58 4.94
CA ARG A 9 3.23 -8.93 5.64
C ARG A 9 3.83 -7.78 4.84
N PHE A 10 3.04 -7.10 4.01
CA PHE A 10 3.47 -5.99 3.18
C PHE A 10 3.72 -4.77 4.08
N GLY A 11 4.99 -4.40 4.25
CA GLY A 11 5.40 -3.29 5.12
C GLY A 11 6.07 -2.16 4.37
N ALA A 12 6.55 -1.16 5.11
CA ALA A 12 7.20 0.03 4.54
C ALA A 12 8.37 -0.29 3.58
N ASN A 13 9.14 -1.34 3.85
CA ASN A 13 10.24 -1.77 2.97
C ASN A 13 9.74 -2.34 1.64
N ASP A 14 8.60 -3.02 1.63
CA ASP A 14 7.99 -3.54 0.41
C ASP A 14 7.37 -2.40 -0.40
N ALA A 15 6.73 -1.43 0.27
CA ALA A 15 6.25 -0.19 -0.33
C ALA A 15 7.38 0.60 -1.00
N LEU A 16 8.54 0.73 -0.35
CA LEU A 16 9.74 1.36 -0.91
C LEU A 16 10.22 0.63 -2.17
N ARG A 17 10.19 -0.70 -2.15
CA ARG A 17 10.58 -1.52 -3.30
C ARG A 17 9.61 -1.32 -4.46
N VAL A 18 8.31 -1.30 -4.21
CA VAL A 18 7.28 -1.04 -5.25
C VAL A 18 7.41 0.37 -5.82
N ALA A 19 7.57 1.38 -4.97
CA ALA A 19 7.77 2.77 -5.40
C ALA A 19 8.94 2.87 -6.39
N ARG A 20 10.07 2.23 -6.08
CA ARG A 20 11.24 2.22 -6.94
C ARG A 20 11.07 1.39 -8.20
N LEU A 21 10.62 0.14 -8.08
CA LEU A 21 10.62 -0.82 -9.20
C LEU A 21 9.49 -0.58 -10.20
N THR A 22 8.31 -0.19 -9.73
CA THR A 22 7.13 -0.02 -10.57
C THR A 22 7.02 1.41 -11.08
N TYR A 23 7.32 2.39 -10.23
CA TYR A 23 7.08 3.81 -10.53
C TYR A 23 8.38 4.62 -10.71
N GLY A 24 9.55 4.03 -10.49
CA GLY A 24 10.84 4.74 -10.61
C GLY A 24 11.06 5.81 -9.53
N LEU A 25 10.27 5.80 -8.46
CA LEU A 25 10.30 6.83 -7.43
C LEU A 25 11.30 6.49 -6.33
N GLU A 26 12.20 7.42 -6.03
CA GLU A 26 12.95 7.43 -4.78
C GLU A 26 12.14 8.15 -3.70
N ALA A 27 11.73 7.41 -2.66
CA ALA A 27 10.79 7.90 -1.67
C ALA A 27 11.20 7.55 -0.24
N ARG A 28 10.86 8.43 0.71
CA ARG A 28 10.69 8.06 2.12
C ARG A 28 9.28 7.52 2.32
N VAL A 29 9.15 6.45 3.11
CA VAL A 29 7.89 5.75 3.32
C VAL A 29 7.50 5.79 4.78
N ASP A 30 6.27 6.22 5.04
CA ASP A 30 5.64 6.13 6.35
C ASP A 30 4.30 5.39 6.23
N GLU A 31 4.04 4.43 7.12
CA GLU A 31 2.77 3.69 7.15
C GLU A 31 1.66 4.60 7.70
N LEU A 32 0.52 4.62 7.02
CA LEU A 32 -0.65 5.38 7.41
C LEU A 32 -1.68 4.46 8.10
N PRO A 33 -2.44 4.98 9.09
CA PRO A 33 -3.54 4.23 9.68
C PRO A 33 -4.54 3.84 8.61
N SER A 34 -4.93 2.57 8.59
CA SER A 34 -6.05 2.09 7.78
C SER A 34 -6.79 0.95 8.49
N TYR A 35 -8.07 0.81 8.15
CA TYR A 35 -8.96 -0.22 8.66
C TYR A 35 -8.92 -1.51 7.86
N ALA A 36 -8.56 -1.46 6.57
CA ALA A 36 -8.82 -2.56 5.64
C ALA A 36 -7.68 -2.83 4.65
N ASP A 37 -7.27 -1.83 3.90
CA ASP A 37 -6.10 -1.82 3.03
C ASP A 37 -4.83 -1.43 3.82
N ARG A 38 -3.67 -1.46 3.16
CA ARG A 38 -2.44 -0.86 3.71
C ARG A 38 -2.06 0.36 2.91
N ASN A 39 -2.00 1.49 3.60
CA ASN A 39 -1.72 2.78 2.99
C ASN A 39 -0.35 3.29 3.43
N PHE A 40 0.43 3.77 2.48
CA PHE A 40 1.78 4.26 2.70
C PHE A 40 1.93 5.64 2.10
N ARG A 41 2.36 6.61 2.91
CA ARG A 41 2.74 7.93 2.43
C ARG A 41 4.13 7.84 1.82
N LEU A 42 4.25 8.29 0.57
CA LEU A 42 5.51 8.40 -0.15
C LEU A 42 5.88 9.88 -0.24
N GLU A 43 6.99 10.27 0.39
CA GLU A 43 7.60 11.58 0.19
C GLU A 43 8.73 11.47 -0.83
N THR A 44 8.63 12.18 -1.95
CA THR A 44 9.62 12.20 -3.03
C THR A 44 10.09 13.63 -3.31
N ALA A 45 11.10 13.79 -4.17
CA ALA A 45 11.51 15.12 -4.63
C ALA A 45 10.45 15.83 -5.50
N GLU A 46 9.56 15.07 -6.15
CA GLU A 46 8.55 15.59 -7.07
C GLU A 46 7.22 15.91 -6.37
N GLY A 47 7.00 15.34 -5.18
CA GLY A 47 5.78 15.55 -4.43
C GLY A 47 5.50 14.44 -3.42
N VAL A 48 4.28 14.48 -2.88
CA VAL A 48 3.78 13.51 -1.90
C VAL A 48 2.68 12.68 -2.54
N TYR A 49 2.79 11.35 -2.41
CA TYR A 49 1.85 10.38 -2.94
C TYR A 49 1.37 9.43 -1.85
N VAL A 50 0.29 8.69 -2.13
CA VAL A 50 -0.17 7.58 -1.30
C VAL A 50 -0.13 6.31 -2.12
N LEU A 51 0.62 5.31 -1.67
CA LEU A 51 0.56 3.94 -2.19
C LEU A 51 -0.43 3.15 -1.36
N LYS A 52 -1.45 2.61 -2.02
CA LYS A 52 -2.47 1.76 -1.41
C LYS A 52 -2.27 0.31 -1.85
N ILE A 53 -2.34 -0.62 -0.91
CA ILE A 53 -2.30 -2.05 -1.16
C ILE A 53 -3.64 -2.63 -0.73
N ALA A 54 -4.48 -2.88 -1.72
CA ALA A 54 -5.78 -3.53 -1.56
C ALA A 54 -5.64 -4.99 -1.10
N ARG A 55 -6.68 -5.52 -0.47
CA ARG A 55 -6.73 -6.96 -0.17
C ARG A 55 -7.11 -7.75 -1.42
N LEU A 56 -6.68 -9.02 -1.47
CA LEU A 56 -7.00 -9.89 -2.60
C LEU A 56 -8.51 -10.20 -2.72
N ASP A 57 -9.23 -10.15 -1.61
CA ASP A 57 -10.67 -10.42 -1.53
C ASP A 57 -11.54 -9.17 -1.66
N GLU A 58 -10.92 -8.00 -1.84
CA GLU A 58 -11.62 -6.74 -2.06
C GLU A 58 -12.32 -6.77 -3.42
N ARG A 59 -13.59 -6.36 -3.46
CA ARG A 59 -14.37 -6.40 -4.70
C ARG A 59 -13.93 -5.26 -5.61
N ASP A 60 -13.93 -5.48 -6.92
CA ASP A 60 -13.57 -4.45 -7.90
C ASP A 60 -14.38 -3.15 -7.71
N GLU A 61 -15.66 -3.26 -7.38
CA GLU A 61 -16.54 -2.11 -7.08
C GLU A 61 -16.08 -1.27 -5.88
N GLU A 62 -15.38 -1.88 -4.92
CA GLU A 62 -14.81 -1.18 -3.76
C GLU A 62 -13.48 -0.50 -4.13
N LEU A 63 -12.70 -1.09 -5.05
CA LEU A 63 -11.47 -0.51 -5.58
C LEU A 63 -11.70 0.77 -6.39
N ASP A 64 -12.82 0.85 -7.12
CA ASP A 64 -13.18 2.03 -7.92
C ASP A 64 -13.46 3.28 -7.06
N LEU A 65 -13.70 3.12 -5.76
CA LEU A 65 -14.03 4.20 -4.82
C LEU A 65 -12.82 4.72 -4.03
N GLN A 66 -11.61 4.24 -4.34
CA GLN A 66 -10.39 4.45 -3.55
C GLN A 66 -9.46 5.57 -4.03
#